data_AF-A0A9I9DDN5-F1
#
_entry.id   AF-A0A9I9DDN5-F1
#
_cell.length_a   1.000
_cell.length_b   1.000
_cell.length_c   1.000
_cell.angle_alpha   90.00
_cell.angle_beta   90.00
_cell.angle_gamma   90.00
#
_symmetry.space_group_name_H-M   'P 1'
#
loop_
_entity.id
_entity.type
_entity.pdbx_description
1 polymer ?
#
loop_
_entity_poly.entity_id
_entity_poly.type
_entity_poly.pdbx_seq_one_letter_code
_entity_poly.pdbx_strand_id
1 'polypeptide(L)'
;MMEHSLGPNGGLVYCMDYLEKNIDWLQARLAPLLKDHYLLFDFPGQVELFSLHSNAKNVIMKLIKNLNLRLTAVHLVDAHLCSDPGKYVSALLLSLSTMLHLELPHVNVLSKIDLIENYGRLAFNLDFYTDVQDLSYLQHHLDQDPRSAKYRKLTKELCGVIEDFGLVNFTTLDIQDKESVGNLVKLLDKTNGYIFAGMEASAVEFSKIAVGATDWDYYRVAEVQEKYMDDETLNFND
;
A
#
# COMPACT_ATOMS: atom_id res chain seq x y z
N MET A 1 -25.76 17.94 -2.81
CA MET A 1 -26.10 16.72 -3.59
C MET A 1 -27.35 16.91 -4.45
N MET A 2 -28.50 17.35 -3.91
CA MET A 2 -29.67 17.69 -4.75
C MET A 2 -29.46 18.90 -5.67
N GLU A 3 -28.64 19.87 -5.28
CA GLU A 3 -28.37 21.11 -6.04
C GLU A 3 -27.62 20.89 -7.37
N HIS A 4 -26.91 19.76 -7.52
CA HIS A 4 -26.11 19.45 -8.72
C HIS A 4 -26.52 18.15 -9.42
N SER A 5 -27.58 17.48 -8.96
CA SER A 5 -28.07 16.21 -9.55
C SER A 5 -27.00 15.13 -9.70
N LEU A 6 -26.05 15.06 -8.76
CA LEU A 6 -24.95 14.08 -8.79
C LEU A 6 -25.29 12.87 -7.90
N GLY A 7 -24.98 11.66 -8.40
CA GLY A 7 -24.96 10.44 -7.59
C GLY A 7 -23.79 10.42 -6.60
N PRO A 8 -23.71 9.42 -5.70
CA PRO A 8 -22.70 9.38 -4.63
C PRO A 8 -21.25 9.52 -5.11
N ASN A 9 -20.83 8.73 -6.11
CA ASN A 9 -19.47 8.79 -6.66
C ASN A 9 -19.21 10.11 -7.42
N GLY A 10 -20.19 10.60 -8.18
CA GLY A 10 -20.08 11.89 -8.86
C GLY A 10 -19.96 13.06 -7.89
N GLY A 11 -20.61 12.97 -6.72
CA GLY A 11 -20.46 13.94 -5.65
C GLY A 11 -19.04 13.99 -5.09
N LEU A 12 -18.39 12.83 -4.92
CA LEU A 12 -17.01 12.77 -4.43
C LEU A 12 -16.00 13.33 -5.42
N VAL A 13 -16.15 13.01 -6.71
CA VAL A 13 -15.34 13.62 -7.78
C VAL A 13 -15.50 15.13 -7.76
N TYR A 14 -16.74 15.62 -7.68
CA TYR A 14 -17.01 17.05 -7.60
C TYR A 14 -16.39 17.70 -6.35
N CYS A 15 -16.43 17.04 -5.19
CA CYS A 15 -15.78 17.53 -3.97
C CYS A 15 -14.27 17.67 -4.15
N MET A 16 -13.62 16.71 -4.82
CA MET A 16 -12.18 16.78 -5.12
C MET A 16 -11.86 17.89 -6.12
N ASP A 17 -12.64 18.04 -7.19
CA ASP A 17 -12.54 19.16 -8.14
C ASP A 17 -12.68 20.51 -7.43
N TYR A 18 -13.66 20.62 -6.53
CA TYR A 18 -13.92 21.84 -5.78
C TYR A 18 -12.79 22.13 -4.79
N LEU A 19 -12.27 21.11 -4.10
CA LEU A 19 -11.12 21.24 -3.21
C LEU A 19 -9.87 21.71 -3.97
N GLU A 20 -9.59 21.15 -5.14
CA GLU A 20 -8.44 21.54 -5.95
C GLU A 20 -8.49 23.01 -6.38
N LYS A 21 -9.68 23.51 -6.74
CA LYS A 21 -9.91 24.92 -7.10
C LYS A 21 -9.80 25.86 -5.91
N ASN A 22 -10.10 25.39 -4.70
CA ASN A 22 -10.10 26.17 -3.46
C ASN A 22 -8.98 25.74 -2.50
N ILE A 23 -7.87 25.23 -3.04
CA ILE A 23 -6.77 24.65 -2.24
C ILE A 23 -6.15 25.66 -1.27
N ASP A 24 -6.17 26.94 -1.59
CA ASP A 24 -5.64 28.03 -0.76
C ASP A 24 -6.32 28.06 0.62
N TRP A 25 -7.62 27.75 0.67
CA TRP A 25 -8.35 27.62 1.93
C TRP A 25 -7.78 26.50 2.80
N LEU A 26 -7.50 25.33 2.22
CA LEU A 26 -6.92 24.20 2.95
C LEU A 26 -5.51 24.55 3.42
N GLN A 27 -4.70 25.19 2.56
CA GLN A 27 -3.35 25.63 2.90
C GLN A 27 -3.34 26.59 4.07
N ALA A 28 -4.23 27.58 4.09
CA ALA A 28 -4.37 28.52 5.20
C ALA A 28 -4.77 27.83 6.51
N ARG A 29 -5.59 26.76 6.44
CA ARG A 29 -6.00 25.97 7.62
C ARG A 29 -4.88 25.07 8.14
N LEU A 30 -4.05 24.54 7.24
CA LEU A 30 -2.93 23.67 7.62
C LEU A 30 -1.71 24.44 8.11
N ALA A 31 -1.45 25.65 7.58
CA ALA A 31 -0.32 26.49 7.93
C ALA A 31 -0.04 26.62 9.45
N PRO A 32 -1.04 26.91 10.32
CA PRO A 32 -0.80 27.01 11.77
C PRO A 32 -0.51 25.66 12.45
N LEU A 33 -0.84 24.54 11.79
CA LEU A 33 -0.66 23.18 12.31
C LEU A 33 0.66 22.54 11.86
N LEU A 34 1.42 23.18 10.96
CA LEU A 34 2.63 22.58 10.38
C LEU A 34 3.75 22.34 11.40
N LYS A 35 3.75 23.09 12.51
CA LYS A 35 4.79 22.98 13.53
C LYS A 35 4.37 21.98 14.59
N ASP A 36 5.24 21.01 14.88
CA ASP A 36 5.10 20.05 15.99
C ASP A 36 3.88 19.09 15.89
N HIS A 37 3.26 18.96 14.71
CA HIS A 37 2.16 18.02 14.48
C HIS A 37 2.45 17.09 13.30
N TYR A 38 1.88 15.89 13.37
CA TYR A 38 1.83 14.93 12.27
C TYR A 38 0.47 15.06 11.57
N LEU A 39 0.48 15.16 10.24
CA LEU A 39 -0.74 15.30 9.45
C LEU A 39 -1.13 13.94 8.86
N LEU A 40 -2.33 13.47 9.19
CA LEU A 40 -2.94 12.30 8.57
C LEU A 40 -4.09 12.75 7.68
N PHE A 41 -4.04 12.38 6.41
CA PHE A 41 -5.10 12.63 5.44
C PHE A 41 -5.83 11.32 5.16
N ASP A 42 -7.10 11.26 5.55
CA ASP A 42 -7.97 10.16 5.19
C ASP A 42 -8.61 10.45 3.82
N PHE A 43 -8.41 9.55 2.87
CA PHE A 43 -8.94 9.68 1.51
C PHE A 43 -10.26 8.91 1.40
N PRO A 44 -11.20 9.34 0.55
CA PRO A 44 -12.41 8.56 0.32
C PRO A 44 -12.06 7.15 -0.20
N GLY A 45 -12.82 6.15 0.23
CA GLY A 45 -12.52 4.74 -0.06
C GLY A 45 -12.65 4.31 -1.53
N GLN A 46 -13.09 5.19 -2.43
CA GLN A 46 -13.20 4.94 -3.86
C GLN A 46 -11.84 5.11 -4.53
N VAL A 47 -11.29 4.00 -5.02
CA VAL A 47 -9.95 3.94 -5.62
C VAL A 47 -9.82 4.81 -6.86
N GLU A 48 -10.91 5.01 -7.60
CA GLU A 48 -10.96 5.80 -8.83
C GLU A 48 -10.56 7.27 -8.60
N LEU A 49 -10.80 7.80 -7.39
CA LEU A 49 -10.52 9.21 -7.07
C LEU A 49 -9.03 9.53 -7.04
N PHE A 50 -8.19 8.53 -6.76
CA PHE A 50 -6.75 8.68 -6.66
C PHE A 50 -5.97 7.81 -7.66
N SER A 51 -6.63 6.94 -8.44
CA SER A 51 -6.00 6.17 -9.52
C SER A 51 -6.36 6.63 -10.93
N LEU A 52 -7.54 7.25 -11.14
CA LEU A 52 -8.00 7.68 -12.48
C LEU A 52 -7.98 9.20 -12.64
N HIS A 53 -8.34 9.92 -11.58
CA HIS A 53 -8.43 11.39 -11.61
C HIS A 53 -7.12 12.03 -11.13
N SER A 54 -6.68 13.09 -11.84
CA SER A 54 -5.46 13.82 -11.46
C SER A 54 -5.67 14.78 -10.28
N ASN A 55 -6.91 15.00 -9.85
CA ASN A 55 -7.24 15.99 -8.82
C ASN A 55 -6.57 15.69 -7.47
N ALA A 56 -6.63 14.43 -7.02
CA ALA A 56 -5.98 13.99 -5.79
C ALA A 56 -4.47 14.25 -5.84
N LYS A 57 -3.81 13.82 -6.93
CA LYS A 57 -2.39 14.07 -7.18
C LYS A 57 -2.07 15.57 -7.17
N ASN A 58 -2.84 16.38 -7.90
CA ASN A 58 -2.63 17.82 -7.99
C ASN A 58 -2.75 18.51 -6.63
N VAL A 59 -3.75 18.13 -5.82
CA VAL A 59 -3.92 18.63 -4.45
C VAL A 59 -2.69 18.29 -3.61
N ILE A 60 -2.27 17.02 -3.61
CA ILE A 60 -1.09 16.56 -2.84
C ILE A 60 0.17 17.31 -3.29
N MET A 61 0.42 17.42 -4.59
CA MET A 61 1.59 18.11 -5.14
C MET A 61 1.61 19.60 -4.77
N LYS A 62 0.45 20.27 -4.76
CA LYS A 62 0.36 21.66 -4.29
C LYS A 62 0.66 21.77 -2.79
N LEU A 63 0.20 20.82 -1.98
CA LEU A 63 0.50 20.79 -0.54
C LEU A 63 1.99 20.58 -0.28
N ILE A 64 2.62 19.63 -0.97
CA ILE A 64 4.07 19.38 -0.89
C ILE A 64 4.85 20.63 -1.28
N LYS A 65 4.53 21.23 -2.44
CA LYS A 65 5.27 22.38 -2.97
C LYS A 65 5.08 23.65 -2.14
N ASN A 66 3.86 23.97 -1.73
CA ASN A 66 3.56 25.25 -1.10
C ASN A 66 3.79 25.23 0.42
N LEU A 67 3.59 24.08 1.08
CA LEU A 67 3.73 23.95 2.53
C LEU A 67 5.00 23.18 2.93
N ASN A 68 5.84 22.78 1.96
CA ASN A 68 7.04 21.98 2.17
C ASN A 68 6.78 20.68 2.97
N LEU A 69 5.62 20.05 2.72
CA LEU A 69 5.25 18.81 3.37
C LEU A 69 6.03 17.63 2.80
N ARG A 70 6.39 16.71 3.68
CA ARG A 70 6.98 15.42 3.33
C ARG A 70 5.91 14.36 3.53
N LEU A 71 5.33 13.89 2.44
CA LEU A 71 4.19 12.98 2.48
C LEU A 71 4.60 11.58 2.03
N THR A 72 3.94 10.57 2.60
CA THR A 72 4.01 9.18 2.19
C THR A 72 2.59 8.68 2.03
N ALA A 73 2.32 8.02 0.92
CA ALA A 73 1.05 7.38 0.68
C ALA A 73 1.05 5.98 1.33
N VAL A 74 0.02 5.70 2.11
CA VAL A 74 -0.18 4.41 2.77
C VAL A 74 -1.36 3.73 2.12
N HIS A 75 -1.09 2.65 1.38
CA HIS A 75 -2.11 1.93 0.63
C HIS A 75 -2.48 0.65 1.35
N LEU A 76 -3.65 0.68 2.01
CA LEU A 76 -4.17 -0.47 2.74
C LEU A 76 -4.86 -1.43 1.77
N VAL A 77 -4.38 -2.66 1.74
CA VAL A 77 -4.94 -3.77 0.98
C VAL A 77 -5.45 -4.81 1.98
N ASP A 78 -6.66 -5.32 1.80
CA ASP A 78 -7.22 -6.32 2.69
C ASP A 78 -6.53 -7.67 2.46
N ALA A 79 -6.01 -8.29 3.52
CA ALA A 79 -5.36 -9.60 3.46
C ALA A 79 -6.28 -10.70 2.89
N HIS A 80 -7.61 -10.53 2.93
CA HIS A 80 -8.55 -11.43 2.27
C HIS A 80 -8.27 -11.59 0.77
N LEU A 81 -7.71 -10.58 0.10
CA LEU A 81 -7.42 -10.67 -1.34
C LEU A 81 -6.34 -11.71 -1.66
N CYS A 82 -5.49 -12.08 -0.70
CA CYS A 82 -4.49 -13.14 -0.85
C CYS A 82 -5.11 -14.55 -0.91
N SER A 83 -6.37 -14.72 -0.47
CA SER A 83 -7.06 -16.03 -0.47
C SER A 83 -7.41 -16.55 -1.87
N ASP A 84 -7.48 -15.67 -2.88
CA ASP A 84 -7.77 -16.03 -4.26
C ASP A 84 -6.71 -15.43 -5.20
N PRO A 85 -6.06 -16.24 -6.04
CA PRO A 85 -5.04 -15.76 -6.97
C PRO A 85 -5.49 -14.62 -7.88
N GLY A 86 -6.73 -14.63 -8.36
CA GLY A 86 -7.26 -13.61 -9.27
C GLY A 86 -7.50 -12.29 -8.55
N LYS A 87 -8.04 -12.35 -7.33
CA LYS A 87 -8.16 -11.19 -6.44
C LYS A 87 -6.79 -10.60 -6.10
N TYR A 88 -5.82 -11.45 -5.79
CA TYR A 88 -4.47 -11.01 -5.45
C TYR A 88 -3.78 -10.30 -6.63
N VAL A 89 -3.79 -10.88 -7.84
CA VAL A 89 -3.25 -10.22 -9.05
C VAL A 89 -3.93 -8.88 -9.31
N SER A 90 -5.24 -8.79 -9.09
CA SER A 90 -5.99 -7.53 -9.22
C SER A 90 -5.52 -6.48 -8.19
N ALA A 91 -5.24 -6.89 -6.95
CA ALA A 91 -4.69 -6.01 -5.92
C ALA A 91 -3.28 -5.52 -6.25
N LEU A 92 -2.43 -6.38 -6.84
CA LEU A 92 -1.09 -6.02 -7.30
C LEU A 92 -1.13 -4.96 -8.39
N LEU A 93 -1.97 -5.15 -9.41
CA LEU A 93 -2.15 -4.19 -10.50
C LEU A 93 -2.67 -2.84 -9.99
N LEU A 94 -3.63 -2.86 -9.08
CA LEU A 94 -4.16 -1.64 -8.47
C LEU A 94 -3.08 -0.91 -7.66
N SER A 95 -2.29 -1.65 -6.88
CA SER A 95 -1.18 -1.09 -6.09
C SER A 95 -0.13 -0.45 -6.99
N LEU A 96 0.31 -1.17 -8.04
CA LEU A 96 1.26 -0.65 -9.03
C LEU A 96 0.70 0.60 -9.72
N SER A 97 -0.55 0.56 -10.18
CA SER A 97 -1.20 1.70 -10.84
C SER A 97 -1.26 2.92 -9.92
N THR A 98 -1.58 2.72 -8.63
CA THR A 98 -1.67 3.81 -7.65
C THR A 98 -0.30 4.41 -7.34
N MET A 99 0.73 3.56 -7.21
CA MET A 99 2.12 3.98 -7.02
C MET A 99 2.59 4.88 -8.19
N LEU A 100 2.34 4.45 -9.42
CA LEU A 100 2.71 5.20 -10.62
C LEU A 100 1.94 6.52 -10.76
N HIS A 101 0.66 6.54 -10.38
CA HIS A 101 -0.17 7.73 -10.55
C HIS A 101 0.12 8.80 -9.50
N LEU A 102 0.26 8.43 -8.22
CA LEU A 102 0.46 9.38 -7.12
C LEU A 102 1.87 9.98 -7.06
N GLU A 103 2.88 9.26 -7.56
CA GLU A 103 4.29 9.72 -7.57
C GLU A 103 4.83 10.13 -6.18
N LEU A 104 4.35 9.45 -5.13
CA LEU A 104 4.81 9.63 -3.75
C LEU A 104 5.63 8.43 -3.30
N PRO A 105 6.50 8.60 -2.28
CA PRO A 105 6.93 7.49 -1.46
C PRO A 105 5.68 6.71 -1.00
N HIS A 106 5.64 5.42 -1.31
CA HIS A 106 4.42 4.60 -1.17
C HIS A 106 4.73 3.36 -0.35
N VAL A 107 3.89 3.09 0.65
CA VAL A 107 3.95 1.89 1.47
C VAL A 107 2.66 1.14 1.27
N ASN A 108 2.71 -0.03 0.62
CA ASN A 108 1.55 -0.91 0.57
C ASN A 108 1.52 -1.76 1.85
N VAL A 109 0.33 -1.93 2.40
CA VAL A 109 0.12 -2.61 3.69
C VAL A 109 -0.95 -3.66 3.52
N LEU A 110 -0.63 -4.93 3.79
CA LEU A 110 -1.63 -5.98 3.98
C LEU A 110 -2.25 -5.81 5.37
N SER A 111 -3.44 -5.23 5.39
CA SER A 111 -4.25 -5.00 6.58
C SER A 111 -5.08 -6.21 6.97
N LYS A 112 -5.49 -6.27 8.24
CA LYS A 112 -6.32 -7.35 8.80
C LYS A 112 -5.67 -8.73 8.70
N ILE A 113 -4.35 -8.77 8.91
CA ILE A 113 -3.60 -10.03 8.83
C ILE A 113 -4.06 -11.02 9.91
N ASP A 114 -4.59 -10.54 11.03
CA ASP A 114 -5.22 -11.32 12.10
C ASP A 114 -6.42 -12.17 11.61
N LEU A 115 -7.04 -11.79 10.50
CA LEU A 115 -8.17 -12.52 9.94
C LEU A 115 -7.76 -13.55 8.87
N ILE A 116 -6.47 -13.66 8.54
CA ILE A 116 -6.02 -14.48 7.41
C ILE A 116 -6.36 -15.97 7.61
N GLU A 117 -6.27 -16.47 8.84
CA GLU A 117 -6.66 -17.83 9.23
C GLU A 117 -8.14 -18.12 8.96
N ASN A 118 -9.00 -17.10 9.12
CA ASN A 118 -10.44 -17.22 8.91
C ASN A 118 -10.82 -17.28 7.42
N TYR A 119 -9.92 -16.87 6.53
CA TYR A 119 -10.16 -16.88 5.08
C TYR A 119 -9.83 -18.22 4.42
N GLY A 120 -9.35 -19.18 5.20
CA GLY A 120 -8.93 -20.50 4.73
C GLY A 120 -7.42 -20.57 4.53
N ARG A 121 -6.95 -21.72 4.04
CA ARG A 121 -5.52 -21.94 3.83
C ARG A 121 -5.04 -21.10 2.64
N LEU A 122 -4.05 -20.24 2.88
CA LEU A 122 -3.31 -19.64 1.80
C LEU A 122 -2.57 -20.73 1.03
N ALA A 123 -2.40 -20.53 -0.28
CA ALA A 123 -1.63 -21.45 -1.10
C ALA A 123 -0.13 -21.41 -0.77
N PHE A 124 0.34 -20.30 -0.18
CA PHE A 124 1.75 -20.03 0.07
C PHE A 124 1.98 -19.33 1.41
N ASN A 125 3.26 -19.28 1.80
CA ASN A 125 3.75 -18.48 2.92
C ASN A 125 3.48 -17.00 2.74
N LEU A 126 3.47 -16.28 3.85
CA LEU A 126 3.20 -14.85 3.84
C LEU A 126 4.31 -14.07 3.11
N ASP A 127 5.55 -14.57 3.15
CA ASP A 127 6.71 -14.03 2.41
C ASP A 127 6.38 -13.87 0.92
N PHE A 128 5.75 -14.88 0.30
CA PHE A 128 5.36 -14.85 -1.10
C PHE A 128 4.43 -13.67 -1.42
N TYR A 129 3.45 -13.41 -0.55
CA TYR A 129 2.49 -12.33 -0.73
C TYR A 129 3.06 -10.95 -0.37
N THR A 130 4.07 -10.88 0.48
CA THR A 130 4.69 -9.61 0.89
C THR A 130 5.80 -9.17 -0.05
N ASP A 131 6.64 -10.09 -0.52
CA ASP A 131 7.74 -9.80 -1.44
C ASP A 131 7.32 -9.76 -2.90
N VAL A 132 6.18 -10.38 -3.24
CA VAL A 132 5.63 -10.38 -4.61
C VAL A 132 6.66 -10.92 -5.63
N GLN A 133 7.38 -11.98 -5.24
CA GLN A 133 8.36 -12.64 -6.09
C GLN A 133 7.81 -13.96 -6.65
N ASP A 134 8.13 -14.24 -7.90
CA ASP A 134 7.80 -15.48 -8.61
C ASP A 134 6.28 -15.76 -8.71
N LEU A 135 5.55 -14.82 -9.29
CA LEU A 135 4.13 -14.91 -9.62
C LEU A 135 3.82 -16.02 -10.64
N SER A 136 4.84 -16.71 -11.18
CA SER A 136 4.65 -17.84 -12.08
C SER A 136 3.82 -18.97 -11.44
N TYR A 137 3.90 -19.14 -10.12
CA TYR A 137 3.11 -20.14 -9.39
C TYR A 137 1.62 -19.79 -9.29
N LEU A 138 1.28 -18.50 -9.17
CA LEU A 138 -0.11 -18.04 -9.26
C LEU A 138 -0.71 -18.35 -10.63
N GLN A 139 0.10 -18.32 -11.68
CA GLN A 139 -0.35 -18.69 -13.03
C GLN A 139 -0.78 -20.16 -13.07
N HIS A 140 -0.05 -21.07 -12.41
CA HIS A 140 -0.41 -22.48 -12.39
C HIS A 140 -1.77 -22.73 -11.71
N HIS A 141 -2.03 -22.07 -10.58
CA HIS A 141 -3.33 -22.17 -9.90
C HIS A 141 -4.45 -21.51 -10.71
N LEU A 142 -4.20 -20.34 -11.30
CA LEU A 142 -5.17 -19.67 -12.17
C LEU A 142 -5.47 -20.50 -13.41
N ASP A 143 -4.52 -21.29 -13.92
CA ASP A 143 -4.69 -22.12 -15.10
C ASP A 143 -5.66 -23.29 -14.89
N GLN A 144 -5.93 -23.69 -13.65
CA GLN A 144 -6.84 -24.80 -13.34
C GLN A 144 -8.32 -24.44 -13.50
N ASP A 145 -8.70 -23.15 -13.51
CA ASP A 145 -10.08 -22.72 -13.75
C ASP A 145 -10.41 -22.73 -15.27
N PRO A 146 -11.40 -23.49 -15.73
CA PRO A 146 -11.83 -23.47 -17.13
C PRO A 146 -12.26 -22.08 -17.64
N ARG A 147 -12.69 -21.17 -16.74
CA ARG A 147 -13.14 -19.82 -17.09
C ARG A 147 -11.99 -18.85 -17.36
N SER A 148 -10.85 -19.05 -16.72
CA SER A 148 -9.62 -18.26 -16.90
C SER A 148 -8.77 -18.75 -18.08
N ALA A 149 -9.04 -19.96 -18.61
CA ALA A 149 -8.26 -20.59 -19.68
C ALA A 149 -8.08 -19.71 -20.93
N LYS A 150 -9.07 -18.86 -21.25
CA LYS A 150 -8.99 -17.91 -22.37
C LYS A 150 -8.12 -16.67 -22.09
N TYR A 151 -7.87 -16.36 -20.82
CA TYR A 151 -7.12 -15.19 -20.37
C TYR A 151 -5.69 -15.50 -19.91
N ARG A 152 -5.26 -16.76 -19.94
CA ARG A 152 -3.94 -17.20 -19.43
C ARG A 152 -2.78 -16.36 -19.93
N LYS A 153 -2.72 -16.11 -21.24
CA LYS A 153 -1.68 -15.27 -21.84
C LYS A 153 -1.71 -13.85 -21.27
N LEU A 154 -2.89 -13.26 -21.11
CA LEU A 154 -3.03 -11.92 -20.53
C LEU A 154 -2.55 -11.90 -19.07
N THR A 155 -3.01 -12.84 -18.24
CA THR A 155 -2.58 -12.94 -16.84
C THR A 155 -1.07 -13.09 -16.72
N LYS A 156 -0.44 -13.90 -17.59
CA LYS A 156 1.01 -14.07 -17.63
C LYS A 156 1.74 -12.75 -17.93
N GLU A 157 1.31 -12.02 -18.97
CA GLU A 157 1.93 -10.73 -19.29
C GLU A 157 1.71 -9.70 -18.16
N LEU A 158 0.55 -9.71 -17.50
CA LEU A 158 0.27 -8.83 -16.36
C LEU A 158 1.17 -9.14 -15.16
N CYS A 159 1.38 -10.42 -14.84
CA CYS A 159 2.32 -10.83 -13.80
C CYS A 159 3.75 -10.41 -14.14
N GLY A 160 4.17 -10.61 -15.40
CA GLY A 160 5.48 -10.17 -15.87
C GLY A 160 5.68 -8.66 -15.72
N VAL A 161 4.67 -7.84 -16.03
CA VAL A 161 4.73 -6.39 -15.79
C VAL A 161 4.92 -6.06 -14.30
N ILE A 162 4.24 -6.74 -13.39
CA ILE A 162 4.37 -6.48 -11.96
C ILE A 162 5.80 -6.81 -11.49
N GLU A 163 6.32 -7.96 -11.89
CA GLU A 163 7.67 -8.43 -11.55
C GLU A 163 8.76 -7.54 -12.15
N ASP A 164 8.63 -7.18 -13.43
CA ASP A 164 9.60 -6.35 -14.16
C ASP A 164 9.74 -4.95 -13.55
N PHE A 165 8.64 -4.38 -13.04
CA PHE A 165 8.70 -3.10 -12.33
C PHE A 165 9.37 -3.26 -10.96
N GLY A 166 9.14 -4.37 -10.25
CA GLY A 166 9.75 -4.66 -8.96
C GLY A 166 9.43 -3.63 -7.86
N LEU A 167 8.37 -2.83 -8.04
CA LEU A 167 8.00 -1.74 -7.13
C LEU A 167 7.05 -2.20 -6.01
N VAL A 168 6.26 -3.24 -6.27
CA VAL A 168 5.20 -3.65 -5.36
C VAL A 168 5.78 -4.61 -4.33
N ASN A 169 5.78 -4.17 -3.08
CA ASN A 169 5.95 -5.02 -1.91
C ASN A 169 4.90 -4.62 -0.87
N PHE A 170 4.71 -5.46 0.14
CA PHE A 170 3.81 -5.19 1.25
C PHE A 170 4.51 -5.37 2.58
N THR A 171 4.14 -4.51 3.53
CA THR A 171 4.29 -4.78 4.96
C THR A 171 2.96 -5.28 5.52
N THR A 172 2.98 -5.97 6.65
CA THR A 172 1.77 -6.50 7.29
C THR A 172 1.28 -5.54 8.39
N LEU A 173 -0.01 -5.58 8.68
CA LEU A 173 -0.63 -4.82 9.77
C LEU A 173 -1.73 -5.63 10.45
N ASP A 174 -1.50 -5.92 11.74
CA ASP A 174 -2.55 -6.25 12.70
C ASP A 174 -2.82 -5.00 13.55
N ILE A 175 -4.05 -4.47 13.47
CA ILE A 175 -4.44 -3.28 14.23
C ILE A 175 -4.63 -3.56 15.72
N GLN A 176 -4.86 -4.82 16.10
CA GLN A 176 -4.97 -5.25 17.50
C GLN A 176 -3.59 -5.37 18.16
N ASP A 177 -2.53 -5.51 17.35
CA ASP A 177 -1.16 -5.62 17.84
C ASP A 177 -0.42 -4.27 17.83
N LYS A 178 -0.12 -3.78 19.04
CA LYS A 178 0.61 -2.52 19.24
C LYS A 178 2.01 -2.55 18.61
N GLU A 179 2.68 -3.71 18.60
CA GLU A 179 4.02 -3.84 18.01
C GLU A 179 3.95 -3.75 16.49
N SER A 180 2.98 -4.44 15.87
CA SER A 180 2.71 -4.33 14.43
C SER A 180 2.45 -2.88 14.00
N VAL A 181 1.57 -2.17 14.72
CA VAL A 181 1.31 -0.74 14.48
C VAL A 181 2.58 0.10 14.67
N GLY A 182 3.35 -0.16 15.72
CA GLY A 182 4.59 0.56 15.99
C GLY A 182 5.65 0.36 14.90
N ASN A 183 5.74 -0.85 14.34
CA ASN A 183 6.65 -1.17 13.25
C ASN A 183 6.23 -0.47 11.95
N LEU A 184 4.93 -0.43 11.64
CA LEU A 184 4.42 0.34 10.51
C LEU A 184 4.73 1.83 10.66
N VAL A 185 4.50 2.43 11.83
CA VAL A 185 4.81 3.86 12.07
C VAL A 185 6.30 4.14 11.84
N LYS A 186 7.22 3.30 12.35
CA LYS A 186 8.66 3.44 12.10
C LYS A 186 8.99 3.41 10.60
N LEU A 187 8.34 2.52 9.85
CA LEU A 187 8.51 2.44 8.40
C LEU A 187 8.00 3.71 7.70
N LEU A 188 6.85 4.23 8.10
CA LEU A 188 6.31 5.47 7.56
C LEU A 188 7.22 6.68 7.85
N ASP A 189 7.74 6.79 9.07
CA ASP A 189 8.69 7.83 9.46
C ASP A 189 10.02 7.73 8.70
N LYS A 190 10.43 6.52 8.31
CA LYS A 190 11.58 6.31 7.43
C LYS A 190 11.28 6.74 6.01
N THR A 191 10.10 6.38 5.48
CA THR A 191 9.71 6.61 4.10
C THR A 191 9.41 8.08 3.81
N ASN A 192 8.72 8.78 4.72
CA ASN A 192 8.58 10.24 4.64
C ASN A 192 9.91 10.93 5.02
N GLY A 193 10.80 10.20 5.71
CA GLY A 193 12.12 10.53 6.23
C GLY A 193 12.13 11.51 7.42
N TYR A 194 11.04 11.56 8.17
CA TYR A 194 10.91 12.20 9.47
C TYR A 194 12.06 11.82 10.40
N ILE A 195 12.53 10.57 10.36
CA ILE A 195 13.70 10.12 11.14
C ILE A 195 14.97 10.93 10.89
N PHE A 196 15.11 11.58 9.72
CA PHE A 196 16.26 12.41 9.37
C PHE A 196 16.08 13.88 9.75
N ALA A 197 14.88 14.28 10.20
CA ALA A 197 14.58 15.65 10.59
C ALA A 197 15.25 15.97 11.94
N GLY A 198 16.39 16.67 11.90
CA GLY A 198 17.14 17.08 13.09
C GLY A 198 18.50 16.41 13.27
N MET A 199 18.87 15.48 12.38
CA MET A 199 20.20 14.88 12.36
C MET A 199 21.16 15.76 11.54
N GLU A 200 22.37 16.01 12.04
CA GLU A 200 23.43 16.55 11.18
C GLU A 200 23.73 15.53 10.09
N ALA A 201 23.89 16.00 8.85
CA ALA A 201 24.14 15.14 7.70
C ALA A 201 25.51 14.45 7.78
N SER A 202 25.62 13.42 8.62
CA SER A 202 26.82 12.59 8.78
C SER A 202 26.59 11.24 8.13
N ALA A 203 27.52 10.82 7.27
CA ALA A 203 27.46 9.53 6.59
C ALA A 203 27.36 8.35 7.57
N VAL A 204 27.89 8.50 8.78
CA VAL A 204 27.85 7.50 9.84
C VAL A 204 26.44 7.30 10.37
N GLU A 205 25.69 8.37 10.60
CA GLU A 205 24.32 8.24 11.07
C GLU A 205 23.36 7.72 10.00
N PHE A 206 23.53 8.15 8.74
CA PHE A 206 22.80 7.56 7.62
C PHE A 206 23.09 6.06 7.48
N SER A 207 24.35 5.65 7.65
CA SER A 207 24.75 4.25 7.59
C SER A 207 24.15 3.42 8.73
N LYS A 208 24.04 3.94 9.96
CA LYS A 208 23.37 3.24 11.07
C LYS A 208 21.88 2.99 10.81
N ILE A 209 21.18 3.97 10.25
CA ILE A 209 19.76 3.84 9.87
C ILE A 209 19.60 2.83 8.73
N ALA A 210 20.52 2.81 7.76
CA ALA A 210 20.52 1.86 6.66
C ALA A 210 20.83 0.43 7.12
N VAL A 211 21.78 0.25 8.06
CA VAL A 211 22.16 -1.08 8.60
C VAL A 211 21.06 -1.67 9.49
N GLY A 212 20.28 -0.84 10.20
CA GLY A 212 19.08 -1.34 10.91
C GLY A 212 18.01 -1.95 9.97
N ALA A 213 18.13 -1.76 8.65
CA ALA A 213 17.20 -2.33 7.67
C ALA A 213 17.40 -3.83 7.43
N THR A 214 18.60 -4.38 7.63
CA THR A 214 18.86 -5.81 7.35
C THR A 214 18.29 -6.75 8.42
N ASP A 215 18.17 -6.30 9.68
CA ASP A 215 17.46 -7.08 10.70
C ASP A 215 15.94 -7.04 10.46
N TRP A 216 15.44 -5.98 9.83
CA TRP A 216 14.02 -5.72 9.65
C TRP A 216 13.34 -6.73 8.70
N ASP A 217 13.99 -7.13 7.61
CA ASP A 217 13.37 -8.02 6.62
C ASP A 217 13.10 -9.44 7.14
N TYR A 218 13.90 -9.95 8.08
CA TYR A 218 13.65 -11.26 8.71
C TYR A 218 12.46 -11.21 9.68
N TYR A 219 12.36 -10.17 10.53
CA TYR A 219 11.24 -10.01 11.47
C TYR A 219 9.94 -9.49 10.82
N ARG A 220 10.02 -8.91 9.62
CA ARG A 220 8.87 -8.31 8.92
C ARG A 220 7.74 -9.30 8.69
N VAL A 221 8.06 -10.58 8.47
CA VAL A 221 7.11 -11.58 8.02
C VAL A 221 7.20 -12.88 8.81
N ALA A 222 8.39 -13.32 9.23
CA ALA A 222 8.55 -14.60 9.94
C ALA A 222 7.76 -14.67 11.26
N GLU A 223 7.78 -13.60 12.07
CA GLU A 223 7.04 -13.55 13.35
C GLU A 223 5.52 -13.53 13.12
N VAL A 224 5.07 -12.80 12.10
CA VAL A 224 3.65 -12.73 11.73
C VAL A 224 3.18 -14.07 11.17
N GLN A 225 4.03 -14.75 10.39
CA GLN A 225 3.75 -16.09 9.89
C GLN A 225 3.66 -17.08 11.05
N GLU A 226 4.63 -17.13 11.97
CA GLU A 226 4.57 -18.02 13.13
C GLU A 226 3.33 -17.76 14.01
N LYS A 227 2.91 -16.50 14.11
CA LYS A 227 1.79 -16.08 14.95
C LYS A 227 0.41 -16.38 14.36
N TYR A 228 0.26 -16.36 13.03
CA TYR A 228 -1.03 -16.47 12.34
C TYR A 228 -1.08 -17.54 11.24
N MET A 229 -0.04 -18.37 11.11
CA MET A 229 0.04 -19.46 10.12
C MET A 229 0.84 -20.65 10.71
N ASP A 230 0.17 -21.73 11.11
CA ASP A 230 0.81 -22.95 11.62
C ASP A 230 1.69 -23.65 10.54
N ASP A 231 2.92 -24.04 10.87
CA ASP A 231 3.87 -24.75 9.98
C ASP A 231 3.37 -26.12 9.50
N GLU A 232 2.42 -26.76 10.19
CA GLU A 232 1.80 -28.02 9.75
C GLU A 232 0.85 -27.86 8.53
N THR A 233 0.66 -26.63 8.03
CA THR A 233 -0.32 -26.32 6.98
C THR A 233 0.25 -26.24 5.56
N LEU A 234 1.58 -26.31 5.39
CA LEU A 234 2.26 -26.28 4.10
C LEU A 234 2.49 -27.68 3.54
N ASN A 235 1.44 -28.27 2.97
CA ASN A 235 1.60 -29.49 2.17
C ASN A 235 2.20 -29.13 0.80
N PHE A 236 3.50 -29.31 0.64
CA PHE A 236 4.20 -29.32 -0.66
C PHE A 236 3.92 -30.59 -1.49
N ASN A 237 2.85 -31.31 -1.19
CA ASN A 237 2.47 -32.54 -1.88
C ASN A 237 1.00 -32.43 -2.32
N ASP A 238 0.76 -31.82 -3.48
CA ASP A 238 -0.21 -32.26 -4.49
C ASP A 238 -0.03 -31.44 -5.79
#